data_AF-A8ZLJ7-F1
#
_entry.id   AF-A8ZLJ7-F1
#
_cell.length_a   1.000
_cell.length_b   1.000
_cell.length_c   1.000
_cell.angle_alpha   90.00
_cell.angle_beta   90.00
_cell.angle_gamma   90.00
#
_symmetry.space_group_name_H-M   'P 1'
#
loop_
_entity.id
_entity.type
_entity.pdbx_description
1 polymer ?
#
loop_
_entity_poly.entity_id
_entity_poly.type
_entity_poly.pdbx_seq_one_letter_code
_entity_poly.pdbx_strand_id
1 'polypeptide(L)'
;MVSTLTATETSQGSALRIFGDGDAYVGDVSGFLRDLEYAYNSAYVFDSILEEAEEFYRTGNNPGLPIRNLLWMAWWPPTPEKVAAMVPEADRLRLIGVELHSPGFWDFLGKLNPLEKIRLYLNDRHERQKDRQYRSRIEAEKLELENFKDKIDVLKQLGATDKDFALLKDQLLAKSLRQLNPHQDQGLILEGEIVDPNIEKKRSLNPDEY
;
A
#
# COMPACT_ATOMS: atom_id res chain seq x y z
N MET A 1 -20.27 -36.75 2.79
CA MET A 1 -18.86 -36.47 2.45
C MET A 1 -18.58 -35.04 2.83
N VAL A 2 -17.91 -34.82 3.95
CA VAL A 2 -17.49 -33.49 4.39
C VAL A 2 -16.11 -33.27 3.79
N SER A 3 -16.02 -32.44 2.75
CA SER A 3 -14.75 -32.02 2.19
C SER A 3 -14.11 -31.03 3.15
N THR A 4 -13.26 -31.53 4.02
CA THR A 4 -12.36 -30.72 4.83
C THR A 4 -11.33 -30.11 3.89
N LEU A 5 -11.57 -28.86 3.48
CA LEU A 5 -10.58 -28.06 2.75
C LEU A 5 -9.34 -27.95 3.65
N THR A 6 -8.29 -28.64 3.24
CA THR A 6 -6.99 -28.64 3.89
C THR A 6 -6.47 -27.20 3.83
N ALA A 7 -6.25 -26.60 5.01
CA ALA A 7 -5.66 -25.28 5.12
C ALA A 7 -4.28 -25.31 4.45
N THR A 8 -4.21 -24.79 3.23
CA THR A 8 -2.95 -24.42 2.59
C THR A 8 -2.18 -23.53 3.55
N GLU A 9 -0.93 -23.91 3.83
CA GLU A 9 0.01 -23.20 4.68
C GLU A 9 -0.15 -21.68 4.50
N THR A 10 -0.55 -21.02 5.58
CA THR A 10 -0.79 -19.59 5.61
C THR A 10 0.51 -18.89 5.23
N SER A 11 0.52 -18.25 4.06
CA SER A 11 1.57 -17.35 3.63
C SER A 11 1.91 -16.39 4.78
N GLN A 12 3.20 -16.18 5.07
CA GLN A 12 3.73 -15.16 5.97
C GLN A 12 3.43 -13.74 5.44
N GLY A 13 2.16 -13.41 5.24
CA GLY A 13 1.68 -12.11 4.77
C GLY A 13 1.16 -11.28 5.92
N SER A 14 1.10 -9.97 5.71
CA SER A 14 0.44 -9.04 6.63
C SER A 14 -0.97 -8.74 6.11
N ALA A 15 -1.93 -8.58 7.01
CA ALA A 15 -3.27 -8.17 6.64
C ALA A 15 -3.47 -6.67 6.89
N LEU A 16 -4.13 -5.96 5.98
CA LEU A 16 -4.64 -4.60 6.19
C LEU A 16 -6.14 -4.71 6.40
N ARG A 17 -6.61 -4.33 7.57
CA ARG A 17 -8.03 -4.18 7.86
C ARG A 17 -8.45 -2.74 7.65
N ILE A 18 -9.55 -2.51 6.96
CA ILE A 18 -10.12 -1.18 6.69
C ILE A 18 -11.54 -1.14 7.23
N PHE A 19 -11.81 -0.17 8.11
CA PHE A 19 -13.14 0.07 8.67
C PHE A 19 -13.91 1.06 7.79
N GLY A 20 -15.22 0.85 7.62
CA GLY A 20 -16.08 1.68 6.78
C GLY A 20 -17.51 1.76 7.31
N ASP A 21 -18.27 2.74 6.84
CA ASP A 21 -19.72 2.80 7.10
C ASP A 21 -20.49 1.83 6.18
N GLY A 22 -21.62 1.31 6.66
CA GLY A 22 -22.36 0.21 6.05
C GLY A 22 -23.31 0.58 4.92
N ASP A 23 -23.53 1.86 4.62
CA ASP A 23 -24.55 2.33 3.66
C ASP A 23 -24.01 2.57 2.23
N ALA A 24 -22.98 1.81 1.85
CA ALA A 24 -22.30 1.94 0.57
C ALA A 24 -23.02 1.21 -0.57
N TYR A 25 -23.11 1.83 -1.74
CA TYR A 25 -23.51 1.09 -2.94
C TYR A 25 -22.41 0.13 -3.37
N VAL A 26 -22.80 -1.05 -3.89
CA VAL A 26 -21.87 -2.06 -4.42
C VAL A 26 -20.96 -1.47 -5.50
N GLY A 27 -21.47 -0.53 -6.31
CA GLY A 27 -20.67 0.19 -7.30
C GLY A 27 -19.52 0.97 -6.68
N ASP A 28 -19.79 1.69 -5.59
CA ASP A 28 -18.79 2.47 -4.87
C ASP A 28 -17.74 1.57 -4.21
N VAL A 29 -18.19 0.47 -3.59
CA VAL A 29 -17.30 -0.58 -3.04
C VAL A 29 -16.38 -1.14 -4.13
N SER A 30 -16.92 -1.49 -5.30
CA SER A 30 -16.11 -2.02 -6.40
C SER A 30 -15.10 -1.00 -6.93
N GLY A 31 -15.48 0.28 -6.97
CA GLY A 31 -14.59 1.39 -7.31
C GLY A 31 -13.45 1.53 -6.30
N PHE A 32 -13.80 1.51 -5.01
CA PHE A 32 -12.84 1.52 -3.91
C PHE A 32 -11.84 0.36 -4.02
N LEU A 33 -12.30 -0.87 -4.18
CA LEU A 33 -11.43 -2.05 -4.28
C LEU A 33 -10.43 -1.94 -5.44
N ARG A 34 -10.89 -1.44 -6.59
CA ARG A 34 -10.03 -1.21 -7.76
C ARG A 34 -8.98 -0.14 -7.49
N ASP A 35 -9.38 0.97 -6.88
CA ASP A 35 -8.48 2.08 -6.61
C ASP A 35 -7.47 1.72 -5.50
N LEU A 36 -7.89 0.88 -4.52
CA LEU A 36 -7.02 0.30 -3.50
C LEU A 36 -5.99 -0.67 -4.10
N GLU A 37 -6.41 -1.55 -5.00
CA GLU A 37 -5.50 -2.43 -5.74
C GLU A 37 -4.47 -1.61 -6.52
N TYR A 38 -4.91 -0.54 -7.19
CA TYR A 38 -4.00 0.34 -7.91
C TYR A 38 -3.02 1.06 -6.98
N ALA A 39 -3.47 1.55 -5.82
CA ALA A 39 -2.60 2.13 -4.79
C ALA A 39 -1.56 1.14 -4.28
N TYR A 40 -1.98 -0.10 -3.98
CA TYR A 40 -1.09 -1.17 -3.56
C TYR A 40 -0.05 -1.50 -4.62
N ASN A 41 -0.48 -1.76 -5.85
CA ASN A 41 0.42 -2.12 -6.94
C ASN A 41 1.43 -1.00 -7.22
N SER A 42 0.99 0.26 -7.15
CA SER A 42 1.89 1.39 -7.39
C SER A 42 2.88 1.60 -6.26
N ALA A 43 2.47 1.38 -5.00
CA ALA A 43 3.36 1.42 -3.84
C ALA A 43 4.38 0.28 -3.86
N TYR A 44 3.96 -0.91 -4.28
CA TYR A 44 4.82 -2.06 -4.50
C TYR A 44 5.90 -1.76 -5.55
N VAL A 45 5.48 -1.33 -6.75
CA VAL A 45 6.41 -1.02 -7.86
C VAL A 45 7.40 0.06 -7.45
N PHE A 46 6.93 1.10 -6.77
CA PHE A 46 7.81 2.15 -6.26
C PHE A 46 8.85 1.58 -5.31
N ASP A 47 8.46 0.70 -4.38
CA ASP A 47 9.38 0.10 -3.41
C ASP A 47 10.40 -0.82 -4.10
N SER A 48 9.96 -1.65 -5.06
CA SER A 48 10.86 -2.50 -5.85
C SER A 48 11.89 -1.70 -6.65
N ILE A 49 11.52 -0.54 -7.21
CA ILE A 49 12.46 0.37 -7.88
C ILE A 49 13.53 0.87 -6.89
N LEU A 50 13.14 1.19 -5.66
CA LEU A 50 14.08 1.64 -4.63
C LEU A 50 15.02 0.50 -4.19
N GLU A 51 14.48 -0.70 -3.99
CA GLU A 51 15.26 -1.88 -3.61
C GLU A 51 16.28 -2.27 -4.70
N GLU A 52 15.86 -2.28 -5.96
CA GLU A 52 16.73 -2.57 -7.11
C GLU A 52 17.86 -1.53 -7.20
N ALA A 53 17.54 -0.24 -7.02
CA ALA A 53 18.54 0.82 -6.98
C ALA A 53 19.55 0.61 -5.83
N GLU A 54 19.08 0.24 -4.65
CA GLU A 54 19.95 -0.03 -3.51
C GLU A 54 20.86 -1.24 -3.75
N GLU A 55 20.35 -2.30 -4.37
CA GLU A 55 21.15 -3.47 -4.73
C GLU A 55 22.24 -3.14 -5.76
N PHE A 56 21.91 -2.33 -6.78
CA PHE A 56 22.90 -1.83 -7.74
C PHE A 56 24.00 -1.01 -7.06
N TYR A 57 23.62 -0.15 -6.12
CA TYR A 57 24.59 0.63 -5.35
C TYR A 57 25.51 -0.27 -4.52
N ARG A 58 24.94 -1.24 -3.78
CA ARG A 58 25.70 -2.15 -2.90
C ARG A 58 26.66 -3.07 -3.66
N THR A 59 26.26 -3.55 -4.84
CA THR A 59 27.09 -4.49 -5.63
C THR A 59 28.24 -3.80 -6.36
N GLY A 60 28.27 -2.47 -6.40
CA GLY A 60 29.29 -1.70 -7.15
C GLY A 60 29.18 -1.86 -8.66
N ASN A 61 28.19 -2.63 -9.14
CA ASN A 61 27.78 -2.65 -10.53
C ASN A 61 26.99 -1.38 -10.80
N ASN A 62 27.70 -0.26 -10.92
CA ASN A 62 27.11 0.95 -11.43
C ASN A 62 26.95 0.74 -12.95
N PRO A 63 25.75 0.44 -13.48
CA PRO A 63 25.59 0.43 -14.92
C PRO A 63 25.98 1.84 -15.37
N GLY A 64 27.02 1.98 -16.19
CA GLY A 64 27.48 3.29 -16.68
C GLY A 64 26.45 4.05 -17.52
N LEU A 65 25.19 3.61 -17.51
CA LEU A 65 24.03 4.23 -18.13
C LEU A 65 23.25 4.97 -17.04
N PRO A 66 22.86 6.24 -17.29
CA PRO A 66 22.01 6.96 -16.35
C PRO A 66 20.73 6.16 -16.10
N ILE A 67 20.21 6.18 -14.87
CA ILE A 67 18.93 5.54 -14.49
C ILE A 67 17.80 5.87 -15.49
N ARG A 68 17.90 7.04 -16.14
CA ARG A 68 17.06 7.49 -17.25
C ARG A 68 16.91 6.52 -18.44
N ASN A 69 17.89 5.63 -18.62
CA ASN A 69 17.91 4.61 -19.66
C ASN A 69 17.47 3.23 -19.16
N LEU A 70 17.14 3.06 -17.87
CA LEU A 70 16.45 1.84 -17.46
C LEU A 70 15.11 1.77 -18.20
N LEU A 71 14.81 0.58 -18.72
CA LEU A 71 13.65 0.26 -19.57
C LEU A 71 12.31 0.76 -19.00
N TRP A 72 12.22 0.99 -17.70
CA TRP A 72 11.01 1.46 -17.05
C TRP A 72 10.67 2.94 -17.27
N MET A 73 11.55 3.78 -17.84
CA MET A 73 11.18 5.16 -18.21
C MET A 73 10.54 5.28 -19.60
N ALA A 74 10.71 4.29 -20.48
CA ALA A 74 10.25 4.37 -21.88
C ALA A 74 8.71 4.42 -22.02
N TRP A 75 7.99 3.88 -21.04
CA TRP A 75 6.52 3.81 -20.98
C TRP A 75 5.88 4.76 -19.96
N TRP A 76 6.58 5.83 -19.56
CA TRP A 76 6.12 6.78 -18.56
C TRP A 76 5.13 7.83 -19.14
N PRO A 77 4.00 8.16 -18.47
CA PRO A 77 3.55 7.65 -17.18
C PRO A 77 2.94 6.24 -17.26
N PRO A 78 3.10 5.40 -16.23
CA PRO A 78 2.59 4.04 -16.25
C PRO A 78 1.06 4.06 -16.10
N THR A 79 0.38 3.21 -16.88
CA THR A 79 -1.07 2.98 -16.74
C THR A 79 -1.32 1.94 -15.63
N PRO A 80 -2.51 1.91 -15.01
CA PRO A 80 -2.82 0.91 -13.98
C PRO A 80 -2.53 -0.53 -14.40
N GLU A 81 -2.81 -0.88 -15.66
CA GLU A 81 -2.58 -2.22 -16.20
C GLU A 81 -1.08 -2.55 -16.31
N LYS A 82 -0.26 -1.55 -16.69
CA LYS A 82 1.20 -1.70 -16.73
C LYS A 82 1.78 -1.85 -15.33
N VAL A 83 1.30 -1.06 -14.36
CA VAL A 83 1.72 -1.19 -12.96
C VAL A 83 1.36 -2.58 -12.43
N ALA A 84 0.13 -3.05 -12.66
CA ALA A 84 -0.31 -4.38 -12.24
C ALA A 84 0.49 -5.53 -12.89
N ALA A 85 0.98 -5.32 -14.13
CA ALA A 85 1.83 -6.28 -14.82
C ALA A 85 3.25 -6.39 -14.23
N MET A 86 3.72 -5.35 -13.51
CA MET A 86 5.01 -5.38 -12.80
C MET A 86 4.96 -6.09 -11.45
N VAL A 87 3.76 -6.33 -10.90
CA VAL A 87 3.60 -6.98 -9.59
C VAL A 87 3.51 -8.50 -9.79
N PRO A 88 4.43 -9.29 -9.19
CA PRO A 88 4.35 -10.75 -9.23
C PRO A 88 3.02 -11.26 -8.70
N GLU A 89 2.48 -12.33 -9.29
CA GLU A 89 1.17 -12.88 -8.90
C GLU A 89 1.10 -13.33 -7.43
N ALA A 90 2.24 -13.76 -6.87
CA ALA A 90 2.38 -14.11 -5.46
C ALA A 90 2.25 -12.90 -4.52
N ASP A 91 2.55 -11.71 -5.02
CA ASP A 91 2.65 -10.47 -4.25
C ASP A 91 1.44 -9.54 -4.45
N ARG A 92 0.51 -9.90 -5.33
CA ARG A 92 -0.73 -9.13 -5.57
C ARG A 92 -1.61 -9.08 -4.33
N LEU A 93 -2.29 -7.95 -4.16
CA LEU A 93 -3.29 -7.77 -3.12
C LEU A 93 -4.40 -8.82 -3.29
N ARG A 94 -4.73 -9.54 -2.22
CA ARG A 94 -5.85 -10.49 -2.22
C ARG A 94 -6.85 -10.07 -1.17
N LEU A 95 -8.12 -9.98 -1.56
CA LEU A 95 -9.24 -9.84 -0.63
C LEU A 95 -9.48 -11.20 0.02
N ILE A 96 -9.24 -11.31 1.32
CA ILE A 96 -9.43 -12.57 2.05
C ILE A 96 -10.89 -12.72 2.46
N GLY A 97 -11.49 -11.64 2.96
CA GLY A 97 -12.81 -11.68 3.54
C GLY A 97 -13.41 -10.30 3.67
N VAL A 98 -14.73 -10.29 3.79
CA VAL A 98 -15.53 -9.10 4.08
C VAL A 98 -16.45 -9.49 5.22
N GLU A 99 -16.34 -8.78 6.34
CA GLU A 99 -17.22 -9.01 7.47
C GLU A 99 -18.17 -7.83 7.63
N LEU A 100 -19.44 -8.09 7.34
CA LEU A 100 -20.49 -7.08 7.38
C LEU A 100 -21.08 -7.04 8.79
N HIS A 101 -20.44 -6.24 9.64
CA HIS A 101 -20.99 -5.83 10.94
C HIS A 101 -21.58 -4.43 10.85
N SER A 102 -22.43 -4.06 11.80
CA SER A 102 -22.83 -2.67 12.02
C SER A 102 -21.95 -2.12 13.14
N PRO A 103 -20.85 -1.35 12.87
CA PRO A 103 -20.29 -0.88 11.59
C PRO A 103 -19.25 -1.85 10.97
N GLY A 104 -19.08 -1.84 9.63
CA GLY A 104 -18.42 -2.92 8.88
C GLY A 104 -16.90 -2.77 8.71
N PHE A 105 -16.20 -3.87 8.38
CA PHE A 105 -14.77 -3.84 8.07
C PHE A 105 -14.35 -4.81 6.95
N TRP A 106 -13.19 -4.54 6.35
CA TRP A 106 -12.63 -5.21 5.18
C TRP A 106 -11.23 -5.72 5.46
N ASP A 107 -10.90 -6.97 5.11
CA ASP A 107 -9.57 -7.55 5.35
C ASP A 107 -8.83 -7.89 4.04
N PHE A 108 -7.67 -7.25 3.84
CA PHE A 108 -6.77 -7.41 2.70
C PHE A 108 -5.48 -8.09 3.11
N LEU A 109 -4.83 -8.88 2.25
CA LEU A 109 -3.52 -9.50 2.52
C LEU A 109 -2.48 -9.12 1.46
N GLY A 110 -1.25 -8.79 1.91
CA GLY A 110 -0.14 -8.40 1.04
C GLY A 110 1.20 -8.23 1.76
N LYS A 111 2.19 -7.66 1.08
CA LYS A 111 3.50 -7.32 1.68
C LYS A 111 3.35 -6.18 2.68
N LEU A 112 4.11 -6.25 3.78
CA LEU A 112 4.03 -5.32 4.90
C LEU A 112 4.28 -3.85 4.47
N ASN A 113 5.30 -3.59 3.65
CA ASN A 113 5.73 -2.22 3.31
C ASN A 113 4.69 -1.43 2.46
N PRO A 114 4.11 -1.98 1.38
CA PRO A 114 3.04 -1.28 0.65
C PRO A 114 1.76 -1.06 1.47
N LEU A 115 1.35 -2.04 2.27
CA LEU A 115 0.16 -1.92 3.12
C LEU A 115 0.36 -0.89 4.22
N GLU A 116 1.56 -0.80 4.77
CA GLU A 116 1.91 0.22 5.76
C GLU A 116 1.80 1.62 5.19
N LYS A 117 2.32 1.87 3.97
CA LYS A 117 2.17 3.16 3.28
C LYS A 117 0.70 3.53 3.07
N ILE A 118 -0.13 2.56 2.68
CA ILE A 118 -1.58 2.78 2.53
C ILE A 118 -2.22 3.09 3.89
N ARG A 119 -1.98 2.27 4.92
CA ARG A 119 -2.49 2.48 6.27
C ARG A 119 -2.15 3.88 6.80
N LEU A 120 -0.88 4.26 6.72
CA LEU A 120 -0.38 5.55 7.17
C LEU A 120 -1.08 6.69 6.43
N TYR A 121 -1.24 6.57 5.10
CA TYR A 121 -1.96 7.57 4.32
C TYR A 121 -3.43 7.70 4.74
N LEU A 122 -4.12 6.56 4.93
CA LEU A 122 -5.53 6.55 5.31
C LEU A 122 -5.74 7.19 6.70
N ASN A 123 -4.91 6.80 7.67
CA ASN A 123 -5.00 7.28 9.04
C ASN A 123 -4.60 8.75 9.14
N ASP A 124 -3.47 9.16 8.53
CA ASP A 124 -3.03 10.55 8.54
C ASP A 124 -4.06 11.49 7.89
N ARG A 125 -4.75 11.05 6.84
CA ARG A 125 -5.82 11.87 6.26
C ARG A 125 -7.05 11.97 7.16
N HIS A 126 -7.48 10.86 7.76
CA HIS A 126 -8.58 10.87 8.72
C HIS A 126 -8.28 11.80 9.91
N GLU A 127 -7.04 11.75 10.37
CA GLU A 127 -6.56 12.62 11.43
C GLU A 127 -6.39 14.08 10.96
N ARG A 128 -6.00 14.38 9.72
CA ARG A 128 -6.05 15.74 9.13
C ARG A 128 -7.47 16.29 9.00
N GLN A 129 -8.44 15.41 8.74
CA GLN A 129 -9.86 15.78 8.69
C GLN A 129 -10.37 16.15 10.09
N LYS A 130 -9.94 15.40 11.12
CA LYS A 130 -10.13 15.74 12.54
C LYS A 130 -9.36 17.03 12.94
N ASP A 131 -8.13 17.20 12.45
CA ASP A 131 -7.20 18.29 12.78
C ASP A 131 -7.46 19.61 12.05
N ARG A 132 -8.47 19.71 11.18
CA ARG A 132 -9.02 21.05 10.83
C ARG A 132 -9.54 21.79 12.06
N GLN A 133 -9.69 21.13 13.21
CA GLN A 133 -9.97 21.72 14.52
C GLN A 133 -8.79 21.70 15.52
N TYR A 134 -7.64 21.08 15.22
CA TYR A 134 -6.54 20.96 16.19
C TYR A 134 -5.16 21.02 15.50
N ARG A 135 -4.49 22.16 15.61
CA ARG A 135 -3.11 22.32 15.14
C ARG A 135 -2.17 21.53 16.05
N SER A 136 -1.46 20.52 15.51
CA SER A 136 0.00 20.30 15.62
C SER A 136 0.36 18.84 15.32
N ARG A 137 0.87 18.59 14.10
CA ARG A 137 1.24 17.25 13.60
C ARG A 137 2.66 17.17 13.02
N ILE A 138 3.48 18.18 13.29
CA ILE A 138 4.80 18.33 12.64
C ILE A 138 5.85 17.38 13.25
N GLU A 139 5.57 16.72 14.38
CA GLU A 139 6.59 15.92 15.09
C GLU A 139 6.60 14.42 14.76
N ALA A 140 5.53 13.85 14.17
CA ALA A 140 5.46 12.42 13.85
C ALA A 140 6.18 12.02 12.55
N GLU A 141 6.42 12.96 11.62
CA GLU A 141 7.04 12.67 10.32
C GLU A 141 8.54 12.31 10.41
N LYS A 142 9.21 12.54 11.55
CA LYS A 142 10.67 12.54 11.60
C LYS A 142 11.32 11.15 11.42
N LEU A 143 10.67 10.08 11.88
CA LEU A 143 11.27 8.74 11.89
C LEU A 143 11.08 7.97 10.56
N GLU A 144 9.96 8.18 9.87
CA GLU A 144 9.76 7.62 8.53
C GLU A 144 10.50 8.41 7.45
N LEU A 145 10.68 9.73 7.65
CA LEU A 145 11.48 10.56 6.75
C LEU A 145 12.96 10.17 6.75
N GLU A 146 13.49 9.62 7.86
CA GLU A 146 14.90 9.21 7.92
C GLU A 146 15.18 7.97 7.05
N ASN A 147 14.39 6.90 7.17
CA ASN A 147 14.53 5.72 6.29
C ASN A 147 14.30 6.06 4.81
N PHE A 148 13.44 7.05 4.53
CA PHE A 148 13.16 7.48 3.17
C PHE A 148 14.27 8.38 2.60
N LYS A 149 14.94 9.17 3.44
CA LYS A 149 16.09 9.99 3.04
C LYS A 149 17.25 9.12 2.57
N ASP A 150 17.54 8.03 3.29
CA ASP A 150 18.63 7.13 2.92
C ASP A 150 18.42 6.52 1.53
N LYS A 151 17.19 6.07 1.23
CA LYS A 151 16.83 5.55 -0.11
C LYS A 151 16.90 6.63 -1.20
N ILE A 152 16.54 7.87 -0.89
CA ILE A 152 16.66 9.01 -1.82
C ILE A 152 18.13 9.31 -2.11
N ASP A 153 18.99 9.30 -1.10
CA ASP A 153 20.40 9.60 -1.25
C ASP A 153 21.13 8.54 -2.09
N VAL A 154 20.74 7.26 -1.95
CA VAL A 154 21.20 6.17 -2.83
C VAL A 154 20.85 6.45 -4.30
N LEU A 155 19.59 6.83 -4.59
CA LEU A 155 19.18 7.16 -5.95
C LEU A 155 19.94 8.37 -6.51
N LYS A 156 20.20 9.39 -5.69
CA LYS A 156 20.99 10.56 -6.07
C LYS A 156 22.43 10.19 -6.41
N GLN A 157 23.04 9.29 -5.64
CA GLN A 157 24.39 8.78 -5.89
C GLN A 157 24.47 8.00 -7.21
N LEU A 158 23.38 7.36 -7.62
CA LEU A 158 23.24 6.70 -8.92
C LEU A 158 22.88 7.67 -10.08
N GLY A 159 22.85 8.98 -9.82
CA GLY A 159 22.63 10.01 -10.84
C GLY A 159 21.17 10.35 -11.10
N ALA A 160 20.22 9.89 -10.28
CA ALA A 160 18.84 10.37 -10.36
C ALA A 160 18.76 11.83 -9.90
N THR A 161 18.04 12.66 -10.66
CA THR A 161 17.80 14.05 -10.25
C THR A 161 16.62 14.12 -9.28
N ASP A 162 16.56 15.18 -8.47
CA ASP A 162 15.40 15.46 -7.61
C ASP A 162 14.08 15.50 -8.41
N LYS A 163 14.14 15.91 -9.69
CA LYS A 163 12.99 15.94 -10.59
C LYS A 163 12.51 14.55 -10.96
N ASP A 164 13.43 13.62 -11.23
CA ASP A 164 13.08 12.23 -11.57
C ASP A 164 12.42 11.55 -10.37
N PHE A 165 12.95 11.78 -9.18
CA PHE A 165 12.37 11.27 -7.95
C PHE A 165 10.99 11.87 -7.66
N ALA A 166 10.85 13.20 -7.80
CA ALA A 166 9.57 13.86 -7.61
C ALA A 166 8.51 13.32 -8.58
N LEU A 167 8.90 13.03 -9.82
CA LEU A 167 8.03 12.44 -10.83
C LEU A 167 7.62 11.01 -10.46
N LEU A 168 8.58 10.16 -10.07
CA LEU A 168 8.33 8.79 -9.58
C LEU A 168 7.33 8.80 -8.41
N LYS A 169 7.63 9.61 -7.38
CA LYS A 169 6.80 9.74 -6.19
C LYS A 169 5.41 10.25 -6.53
N ASP A 170 5.30 11.28 -7.36
CA ASP A 170 3.98 11.86 -7.69
C ASP A 170 3.11 10.89 -8.48
N GLN A 171 3.67 10.19 -9.48
CA GLN A 171 2.86 9.31 -10.33
C GLN A 171 2.55 7.95 -9.69
N LEU A 172 3.52 7.34 -8.99
CA LEU A 172 3.32 6.00 -8.40
C LEU A 172 2.68 6.08 -7.02
N LEU A 173 3.10 7.01 -6.16
CA LEU A 173 2.54 7.09 -4.81
C LEU A 173 1.44 8.14 -4.70
N ALA A 174 1.74 9.40 -5.01
CA ALA A 174 0.82 10.48 -4.64
C ALA A 174 -0.48 10.41 -5.43
N LYS A 175 -0.43 10.14 -6.72
CA LYS A 175 -1.61 10.04 -7.59
C LYS A 175 -2.48 8.84 -7.24
N SER A 176 -1.89 7.68 -7.00
CA SER A 176 -2.63 6.45 -6.67
C SER A 176 -3.28 6.55 -5.30
N LEU A 177 -2.58 7.07 -4.29
CA LEU A 177 -3.15 7.31 -2.96
C LEU A 177 -4.24 8.39 -2.99
N ARG A 178 -4.08 9.46 -3.79
CA ARG A 178 -5.12 10.49 -3.94
C ARG A 178 -6.44 9.95 -4.53
N GLN A 179 -6.41 8.85 -5.28
CA GLN A 179 -7.63 8.20 -5.79
C GLN A 179 -8.44 7.55 -4.67
N LEU A 180 -7.86 7.33 -3.48
CA LEU A 180 -8.59 6.85 -2.31
C LEU A 180 -9.38 7.95 -1.59
N ASN A 181 -9.09 9.23 -1.87
CA ASN A 181 -9.73 10.35 -1.19
C ASN A 181 -11.26 10.40 -1.37
N PRO A 182 -11.81 10.24 -2.58
CA PRO A 182 -13.27 10.25 -2.75
C PRO A 182 -13.96 9.17 -1.90
N HIS A 183 -13.32 8.00 -1.74
CA HIS A 183 -13.85 6.90 -0.94
C HIS A 183 -13.84 7.21 0.56
N GLN A 184 -12.81 7.91 1.05
CA GLN A 184 -12.80 8.45 2.42
C GLN A 184 -13.87 9.52 2.62
N ASP A 185 -14.01 10.44 1.67
CA ASP A 185 -14.98 11.53 1.74
C ASP A 185 -16.44 10.98 1.72
N GLN A 186 -16.64 9.79 1.15
CA GLN A 186 -17.92 9.04 1.13
C GLN A 186 -18.16 8.20 2.39
N GLY A 187 -17.19 8.07 3.31
CA GLY A 187 -17.31 7.23 4.50
C GLY A 187 -17.05 5.74 4.27
N LEU A 188 -16.61 5.34 3.07
CA LEU A 188 -16.21 3.95 2.78
C LEU A 188 -14.96 3.53 3.54
N ILE A 189 -14.12 4.50 3.89
CA ILE A 189 -12.88 4.30 4.61
C ILE A 189 -12.84 5.27 5.79
N LEU A 190 -12.88 4.72 6.99
CA LEU A 190 -12.78 5.44 8.26
C LEU A 190 -11.36 5.32 8.83
N GLU A 191 -10.86 4.10 8.94
CA GLU A 191 -9.58 3.80 9.57
C GLU A 191 -8.96 2.54 8.95
N GLY A 192 -7.63 2.42 9.01
CA GLY A 192 -6.90 1.21 8.64
C GLY A 192 -6.00 0.69 9.76
N GLU A 193 -5.98 -0.62 9.98
CA GLU A 193 -5.05 -1.29 10.89
C GLU A 193 -4.31 -2.44 10.20
N ILE A 194 -3.06 -2.72 10.62
CA ILE A 194 -2.34 -3.92 10.16
C ILE A 194 -2.55 -5.02 11.19
N VAL A 195 -2.98 -6.18 10.73
CA VAL A 195 -3.29 -7.35 11.55
C VAL A 195 -2.43 -8.53 11.10
N ASP A 196 -2.06 -9.39 12.05
CA ASP A 196 -1.50 -10.70 11.71
C ASP A 196 -2.65 -11.66 11.36
N PRO A 197 -2.73 -12.15 10.10
CA PRO A 197 -3.80 -13.04 9.67
C PRO A 197 -3.86 -14.35 10.46
N ASN A 198 -2.77 -14.78 11.10
CA ASN A 198 -2.75 -16.00 11.90
C ASN A 198 -3.41 -15.84 13.27
N ILE A 199 -3.49 -14.62 13.80
CA ILE A 199 -4.15 -14.32 15.08
C ILE A 199 -5.68 -14.31 14.89
N GLU A 200 -6.14 -13.73 13.79
CA GLU A 200 -7.56 -13.61 13.42
C GLU A 200 -8.24 -14.98 13.18
N LYS A 201 -7.55 -15.89 12.48
CA LYS A 201 -8.04 -17.26 12.30
C LYS A 201 -8.26 -18.00 13.63
N LYS A 202 -7.47 -17.71 14.66
CA LYS A 202 -7.66 -18.33 15.99
C LYS A 202 -8.89 -17.76 16.71
N ARG A 203 -9.12 -16.45 16.60
CA ARG A 203 -10.30 -15.79 17.19
C ARG A 203 -11.61 -16.28 16.61
N SER A 204 -11.68 -16.46 15.29
CA SER A 204 -12.89 -16.98 14.62
C SER A 204 -13.20 -18.45 14.95
N LEU A 205 -12.20 -19.24 15.37
CA LEU A 205 -12.39 -20.64 15.75
C LEU A 205 -12.84 -20.84 17.20
N ASN A 206 -12.52 -19.91 18.10
CA ASN A 206 -12.89 -19.95 19.52
C ASN A 206 -13.46 -18.59 19.99
N PRO A 207 -14.73 -18.27 19.67
CA PRO A 207 -15.34 -17.01 20.09
C PRO A 207 -15.56 -16.91 21.61
N ASP A 208 -15.57 -18.04 22.34
CA ASP A 208 -15.90 -18.09 23.78
C ASP A 208 -14.67 -17.97 24.73
N GLU A 209 -13.45 -17.82 24.20
CA GLU A 209 -12.22 -17.85 25.01
C GLU A 209 -11.73 -16.48 25.53
N TYR A 210 -12.49 -15.40 25.31
CA TYR A 210 -12.11 -14.02 25.68
C TYR A 210 -13.25 -13.18 26.21
#